data_AF-A0A3P1XZ79-F1
#
_entry.id   AF-A0A3P1XZ79-F1
#
_cell.length_a   1.000
_cell.length_b   1.000
_cell.length_c   1.000
_cell.angle_alpha   90.00
_cell.angle_beta   90.00
_cell.angle_gamma   90.00
#
_symmetry.space_group_name_H-M   'P 1'
#
loop_
_entity.id
_entity.type
_entity.pdbx_description
1 polymer ?
#
loop_
_entity_poly.entity_id
_entity_poly.type
_entity_poly.pdbx_seq_one_letter_code
_entity_poly.pdbx_strand_id
1 'polypeptide(L)'
;MTTSYRSRRDEKKKKKWPLFLFGFIVGIAFFMSLYEVSVYYSTDEACMSCHVHPHAEETWKLSSHVNNSSGVTVHCVDCHLPPKNQTWNHYSAKIQLGVRDLWGYLTKDSFDWEMKSQLEHAVKYIPNESCKECHKNLFPAGITDAGITAHLYYEENEKKLNLQCISCHLDAGHYNPNYKHGQMTGIPGASATASGPPFDSATVVTSFTDFTEQIPGTPVSFKMIAIPGGTFKMGSPDKEDFRREDESPVRSVTVSPFFMAEVEVTWDQYWAFYAATLSEGRTPPETIYANNTRADIDVDGVSGPTPPFGFPDQGWGGGTRPAITMTHYAAETFCQWLSLKTGKKYRLPTEAEWEYAARGGTETPYFFKGRPKDYSDEGFIRKFISAKTEPIGEFIVYGKNAKNKTQEPDKVKANPFGLKNMLGNVMEYCADKYDPQAYAKGSSTVTDPLVTEGEEWVVRGGNYTSDAADVRCAARSHTHHDDWLKTDPQQPKSIWWYSDIRGIGFRVVCEPDSSLKAK
;
A
#
# COMPACT_ATOMS: atom_id res chain seq x y z
N MET A 1 -84.65 -12.29 35.24
CA MET A 1 -83.26 -12.78 35.32
C MET A 1 -82.34 -11.85 34.53
N THR A 2 -81.82 -10.74 35.07
CA THR A 2 -80.82 -9.90 34.36
C THR A 2 -80.14 -8.86 35.27
N THR A 3 -79.69 -9.22 36.47
CA THR A 3 -78.98 -8.28 37.37
C THR A 3 -77.85 -8.94 38.17
N SER A 4 -76.93 -9.63 37.49
CA SER A 4 -75.74 -10.20 38.17
C SER A 4 -74.46 -10.29 37.33
N TYR A 5 -74.51 -10.08 36.00
CA TYR A 5 -73.32 -10.31 35.17
C TYR A 5 -72.35 -9.11 35.07
N ARG A 6 -72.76 -7.89 35.47
CA ARG A 6 -71.91 -6.69 35.36
C ARG A 6 -70.91 -6.50 36.51
N SER A 7 -71.16 -6.99 37.74
CA SER A 7 -70.28 -6.71 38.88
C SER A 7 -69.01 -7.58 38.97
N ARG A 8 -69.07 -8.86 38.57
CA ARG A 8 -67.91 -9.78 38.63
C ARG A 8 -66.79 -9.46 37.62
N ARG A 9 -67.12 -8.79 36.51
CA ARG A 9 -66.14 -8.42 35.47
C ARG A 9 -65.31 -7.20 35.89
N ASP A 10 -65.92 -6.25 36.60
CA ASP A 10 -65.24 -5.06 37.13
C ASP A 10 -64.40 -5.36 38.39
N GLU A 11 -64.84 -6.28 39.26
CA GLU A 11 -64.01 -6.75 40.39
C GLU A 11 -62.76 -7.52 39.94
N LYS A 12 -62.88 -8.38 38.91
CA LYS A 12 -61.71 -9.09 38.34
C LYS A 12 -60.73 -8.15 37.64
N LYS A 13 -61.20 -7.06 37.03
CA LYS A 13 -60.34 -6.01 36.47
C LYS A 13 -59.61 -5.23 37.58
N LYS A 14 -60.31 -4.85 38.66
CA LYS A 14 -59.70 -4.18 39.83
C LYS A 14 -58.62 -5.01 40.53
N LYS A 15 -58.75 -6.34 40.58
CA LYS A 15 -57.72 -7.24 41.15
C LYS A 15 -56.50 -7.49 40.24
N LYS A 16 -56.65 -7.37 38.92
CA LYS A 16 -55.54 -7.56 37.95
C LYS A 16 -54.79 -6.27 37.62
N TRP A 17 -55.41 -5.13 37.85
CA TRP A 17 -54.82 -3.80 37.68
C TRP A 17 -53.49 -3.60 38.45
N PRO A 18 -53.38 -3.94 39.75
CA PRO A 18 -52.10 -3.81 40.46
C PRO A 18 -51.01 -4.74 39.92
N LEU A 19 -51.37 -5.93 39.42
CA LEU A 19 -50.42 -6.86 38.79
C LEU A 19 -49.89 -6.33 37.45
N PHE A 20 -50.78 -5.72 36.65
CA PHE A 20 -50.41 -5.03 35.42
C PHE A 20 -49.54 -3.81 35.70
N LEU A 21 -49.89 -2.99 36.71
CA LEU A 21 -49.12 -1.83 37.13
C LEU A 21 -47.73 -2.23 37.62
N PHE A 22 -47.64 -3.30 38.41
CA PHE A 22 -46.37 -3.87 38.86
C PHE A 22 -45.53 -4.35 37.68
N GLY A 23 -46.12 -5.12 36.75
CA GLY A 23 -45.42 -5.56 35.54
C GLY A 23 -44.95 -4.39 34.65
N PHE A 24 -45.74 -3.32 34.56
CA PHE A 24 -45.38 -2.11 33.83
C PHE A 24 -44.21 -1.35 34.51
N ILE A 25 -44.24 -1.22 35.84
CA ILE A 25 -43.14 -0.61 36.62
C ILE A 25 -41.86 -1.45 36.50
N VAL A 26 -41.95 -2.77 36.60
CA VAL A 26 -40.81 -3.69 36.38
C VAL A 26 -40.29 -3.57 34.95
N GLY A 27 -41.18 -3.47 33.96
CA GLY A 27 -40.82 -3.23 32.57
C GLY A 27 -40.06 -1.92 32.38
N ILE A 28 -40.55 -0.81 32.94
CA ILE A 28 -39.87 0.49 32.92
C ILE A 28 -38.51 0.41 33.62
N ALA A 29 -38.44 -0.19 34.81
CA ALA A 29 -37.19 -0.37 35.55
C ALA A 29 -36.16 -1.19 34.76
N PHE A 30 -36.61 -2.26 34.08
CA PHE A 30 -35.77 -3.06 33.21
C PHE A 30 -35.27 -2.26 32.00
N PHE A 31 -36.14 -1.50 31.32
CA PHE A 31 -35.74 -0.65 30.20
C PHE A 31 -34.78 0.45 30.61
N MET A 32 -35.03 1.12 31.75
CA MET A 32 -34.11 2.11 32.30
C MET A 32 -32.77 1.47 32.66
N SER A 33 -32.78 0.30 33.29
CA SER A 33 -31.54 -0.42 33.59
C SER A 33 -30.76 -0.80 32.32
N LEU A 34 -31.44 -1.27 31.27
CA LEU A 34 -30.78 -1.58 29.99
C LEU A 34 -30.22 -0.32 29.32
N TYR A 35 -30.95 0.79 29.40
CA TYR A 35 -30.51 2.07 28.89
C TYR A 35 -29.25 2.56 29.63
N GLU A 36 -29.28 2.60 30.96
CA GLU A 36 -28.15 3.01 31.80
C GLU A 36 -26.91 2.11 31.57
N VAL A 37 -27.11 0.80 31.52
CA VAL A 37 -26.04 -0.16 31.17
C VAL A 37 -25.48 0.17 29.80
N SER A 38 -26.33 0.44 28.81
CA SER A 38 -25.86 0.85 27.49
C SER A 38 -25.06 2.16 27.57
N VAL A 39 -25.56 3.20 28.23
CA VAL A 39 -24.84 4.48 28.34
C VAL A 39 -23.48 4.29 28.98
N TYR A 40 -23.40 3.52 30.07
CA TYR A 40 -22.15 3.21 30.77
C TYR A 40 -21.12 2.53 29.84
N TYR A 41 -21.53 1.46 29.13
CA TYR A 41 -20.67 0.76 28.16
C TYR A 41 -20.49 1.51 26.82
N SER A 42 -20.83 2.79 26.78
CA SER A 42 -20.56 3.71 25.66
C SER A 42 -19.68 4.89 26.07
N THR A 43 -19.09 4.85 27.27
CA THR A 43 -18.13 5.85 27.74
C THR A 43 -16.72 5.52 27.27
N ASP A 44 -15.87 6.53 27.18
CA ASP A 44 -14.45 6.35 26.83
C ASP A 44 -13.78 5.42 27.85
N GLU A 45 -14.06 5.59 29.14
CA GLU A 45 -13.53 4.75 30.22
C GLU A 45 -13.95 3.29 30.10
N ALA A 46 -15.21 3.02 29.73
CA ALA A 46 -15.68 1.65 29.53
C ALA A 46 -15.04 1.02 28.29
N CYS A 47 -14.93 1.76 27.19
CA CYS A 47 -14.19 1.30 26.00
C CYS A 47 -12.73 0.98 26.36
N MET A 48 -12.05 1.86 27.10
CA MET A 48 -10.66 1.68 27.54
C MET A 48 -10.49 0.51 28.52
N SER A 49 -11.49 0.24 29.36
CA SER A 49 -11.44 -0.91 30.29
C SER A 49 -11.48 -2.27 29.59
N CYS A 50 -12.02 -2.33 28.38
CA CYS A 50 -12.13 -3.53 27.55
C CYS A 50 -11.05 -3.61 26.46
N HIS A 51 -10.51 -2.49 26.00
CA HIS A 51 -9.45 -2.45 24.99
C HIS A 51 -8.06 -2.70 25.60
N VAL A 52 -7.38 -3.76 25.18
CA VAL A 52 -6.08 -4.22 25.70
C VAL A 52 -4.89 -3.36 25.18
N HIS A 53 -5.13 -2.12 24.71
CA HIS A 53 -4.12 -1.30 24.02
C HIS A 53 -4.07 0.16 24.51
N PRO A 54 -3.22 0.46 25.52
CA PRO A 54 -3.01 1.82 26.03
C PRO A 54 -2.59 2.83 24.95
N HIS A 55 -1.90 2.36 23.91
CA HIS A 55 -1.45 3.22 22.81
C HIS A 55 -2.60 3.88 22.02
N ALA A 56 -3.73 3.21 21.87
CA ALA A 56 -4.89 3.76 21.16
C ALA A 56 -5.49 4.96 21.92
N GLU A 57 -5.52 4.88 23.26
CA GLU A 57 -5.96 5.96 24.13
C GLU A 57 -4.97 7.15 24.08
N GLU A 58 -3.67 6.88 24.20
CA GLU A 58 -2.64 7.92 24.16
C GLU A 58 -2.66 8.70 22.84
N THR A 59 -2.77 8.00 21.70
CA THR A 59 -2.84 8.64 20.37
C THR A 59 -4.16 9.37 20.14
N TRP A 60 -5.28 8.86 20.66
CA TRP A 60 -6.56 9.56 20.60
C TRP A 60 -6.52 10.87 21.40
N LYS A 61 -5.95 10.87 22.61
CA LYS A 61 -5.79 12.06 23.45
C LYS A 61 -4.95 13.16 22.78
N LEU A 62 -4.04 12.78 21.90
CA LEU A 62 -3.19 13.69 21.13
C LEU A 62 -3.82 14.13 19.80
N SER A 63 -4.91 13.51 19.37
CA SER A 63 -5.57 13.80 18.09
C SER A 63 -6.17 15.21 18.05
N SER A 64 -6.42 15.72 16.84
CA SER A 64 -7.10 17.00 16.64
C SER A 64 -8.54 17.01 17.18
N HIS A 65 -9.15 15.84 17.35
CA HIS A 65 -10.48 15.69 17.92
C HIS A 65 -10.54 15.79 19.45
N VAL A 66 -9.39 15.74 20.13
CA VAL A 66 -9.30 15.91 21.60
C VAL A 66 -8.46 17.13 21.96
N ASN A 67 -7.27 17.24 21.36
CA ASN A 67 -6.30 18.30 21.62
C ASN A 67 -6.41 19.41 20.57
N ASN A 68 -7.41 20.28 20.72
CA ASN A 68 -7.66 21.40 19.81
C ASN A 68 -7.93 22.71 20.55
N SER A 69 -7.87 23.81 19.78
CA SER A 69 -8.06 25.17 20.30
C SER A 69 -9.51 25.49 20.71
N SER A 70 -10.49 24.70 20.28
CA SER A 70 -11.90 24.93 20.62
C SER A 70 -12.29 24.41 22.00
N GLY A 71 -11.49 23.49 22.57
CA GLY A 71 -11.80 22.81 23.82
C GLY A 71 -12.94 21.79 23.73
N VAL A 72 -13.43 21.49 22.52
CA VAL A 72 -14.42 20.45 22.25
C VAL A 72 -13.72 19.11 22.08
N THR A 73 -14.27 18.07 22.70
CA THR A 73 -13.77 16.70 22.61
C THR A 73 -14.76 15.83 21.86
N VAL A 74 -14.27 15.05 20.89
CA VAL A 74 -15.02 13.98 20.24
C VAL A 74 -14.65 12.64 20.87
N HIS A 75 -15.65 11.91 21.36
CA HIS A 75 -15.44 10.65 22.09
C HIS A 75 -15.19 9.47 21.13
N CYS A 76 -14.56 8.40 21.62
CA CYS A 76 -14.21 7.25 20.77
C CYS A 76 -15.45 6.65 20.07
N VAL A 77 -16.57 6.57 20.79
CA VAL A 77 -17.83 6.03 20.27
C VAL A 77 -18.44 6.90 19.17
N ASP A 78 -18.15 8.20 19.15
CA ASP A 78 -18.70 9.12 18.16
C ASP A 78 -18.04 8.91 16.79
N CYS A 79 -16.85 8.31 16.73
CA CYS A 79 -16.18 7.93 15.47
C CYS A 79 -16.40 6.46 15.11
N HIS A 80 -16.50 5.55 16.08
CA HIS A 80 -16.54 4.10 15.85
C HIS A 80 -17.94 3.46 15.80
N LEU A 81 -18.98 4.19 16.22
CA LEU A 81 -20.37 3.73 16.12
C LEU A 81 -21.16 4.63 15.18
N PRO A 82 -22.15 4.07 14.44
CA PRO A 82 -23.09 4.87 13.67
C PRO A 82 -23.76 5.95 14.55
N PRO A 83 -24.19 7.09 13.99
CA PRO A 83 -24.88 8.13 14.75
C PRO A 83 -26.07 7.59 15.57
N LYS A 84 -26.27 8.11 16.79
CA LYS A 84 -27.33 7.65 17.72
C LYS A 84 -28.75 7.83 17.17
N ASN A 85 -28.95 8.74 16.21
CA ASN A 85 -30.23 8.92 15.51
C ASN A 85 -30.57 7.73 14.58
N GLN A 86 -29.58 6.91 14.21
CA GLN A 86 -29.76 5.63 13.51
C GLN A 86 -29.82 4.48 14.52
N THR A 87 -30.81 4.53 15.42
CA THR A 87 -30.96 3.64 16.59
C THR A 87 -30.62 2.18 16.28
N TRP A 88 -31.25 1.56 15.27
CA TRP A 88 -31.00 0.15 14.97
C TRP A 88 -29.57 -0.16 14.54
N ASN A 89 -28.97 0.69 13.69
CA ASN A 89 -27.59 0.52 13.23
C ASN A 89 -26.60 0.73 14.37
N HIS A 90 -26.82 1.76 15.21
CA HIS A 90 -25.98 2.06 16.36
C HIS A 90 -25.94 0.88 17.35
N TYR A 91 -27.10 0.41 17.80
CA TYR A 91 -27.18 -0.64 18.81
C TYR A 91 -26.73 -2.01 18.28
N SER A 92 -26.98 -2.33 17.00
CA SER A 92 -26.50 -3.57 16.39
C SER A 92 -24.98 -3.60 16.24
N ALA A 93 -24.37 -2.51 15.74
CA ALA A 93 -22.92 -2.37 15.64
C ALA A 93 -22.26 -2.48 17.02
N LYS A 94 -22.86 -1.83 18.04
CA LYS A 94 -22.37 -1.90 19.42
C LYS A 94 -22.40 -3.32 19.99
N ILE A 95 -23.47 -4.08 19.76
CA ILE A 95 -23.55 -5.49 20.20
C ILE A 95 -22.45 -6.31 19.53
N GLN A 96 -22.25 -6.14 18.23
CA GLN A 96 -21.23 -6.88 17.48
C GLN A 96 -19.81 -6.57 17.99
N LEU A 97 -19.48 -5.29 18.18
CA LEU A 97 -18.20 -4.86 18.73
C LEU A 97 -18.00 -5.38 20.16
N GLY A 98 -19.00 -5.24 21.03
CA GLY A 98 -18.93 -5.72 22.40
C GLY A 98 -18.71 -7.24 22.52
N VAL A 99 -19.33 -8.04 21.64
CA VAL A 99 -19.08 -9.49 21.58
C VAL A 99 -17.65 -9.79 21.13
N ARG A 100 -17.14 -9.05 20.13
CA ARG A 100 -15.77 -9.21 19.63
C ARG A 100 -14.74 -8.84 20.69
N ASP A 101 -14.96 -7.75 21.42
CA ASP A 101 -14.04 -7.26 22.42
C ASP A 101 -14.03 -8.18 23.65
N LEU A 102 -15.20 -8.69 24.07
CA LEU A 102 -15.29 -9.71 25.12
C LEU A 102 -14.55 -10.99 24.71
N TRP A 103 -14.71 -11.43 23.46
CA TRP A 103 -13.98 -12.58 22.94
C TRP A 103 -12.46 -12.36 22.99
N GLY A 104 -11.97 -11.23 22.46
CA GLY A 104 -10.55 -10.89 22.47
C GLY A 104 -9.96 -10.79 23.88
N TYR A 105 -10.71 -10.22 24.82
CA TYR A 105 -10.33 -10.19 26.24
C TYR A 105 -10.20 -11.60 26.83
N LEU A 106 -11.15 -12.49 26.55
CA LEU A 106 -11.16 -13.86 27.05
C LEU A 106 -10.08 -14.75 26.40
N THR A 107 -9.82 -14.58 25.10
CA THR A 107 -8.81 -15.36 24.37
C THR A 107 -7.40 -14.82 24.55
N LYS A 108 -7.24 -13.60 25.08
CA LYS A 108 -5.96 -12.87 25.14
C LYS A 108 -5.29 -12.78 23.77
N ASP A 109 -6.09 -12.63 22.72
CA ASP A 109 -5.56 -12.49 21.36
C ASP A 109 -4.64 -11.28 21.27
N SER A 110 -3.42 -11.49 20.78
CA SER A 110 -2.50 -10.41 20.47
C SER A 110 -2.99 -9.69 19.22
N PHE A 111 -3.11 -8.37 19.28
CA PHE A 111 -3.68 -7.55 18.21
C PHE A 111 -2.65 -6.54 17.73
N ASP A 112 -2.44 -6.52 16.41
CA ASP A 112 -1.46 -5.65 15.75
C ASP A 112 -2.11 -4.30 15.45
N TRP A 113 -1.88 -3.33 16.33
CA TRP A 113 -2.44 -1.98 16.19
C TRP A 113 -1.82 -1.20 15.02
N GLU A 114 -0.52 -1.39 14.76
CA GLU A 114 0.18 -0.72 13.65
C GLU A 114 -0.50 -1.08 12.33
N MET A 115 -0.80 -2.36 12.10
CA MET A 115 -1.62 -2.82 10.97
C MET A 115 -3.00 -2.17 10.91
N LYS A 116 -3.75 -2.20 12.01
CA LYS A 116 -5.17 -1.81 12.04
C LYS A 116 -5.37 -0.31 11.93
N SER A 117 -4.36 0.47 12.29
CA SER A 117 -4.31 1.93 12.12
C SER A 117 -4.11 2.35 10.66
N GLN A 118 -3.68 1.46 9.77
CA GLN A 118 -3.52 1.78 8.35
C GLN A 118 -4.87 1.93 7.66
N LEU A 119 -4.91 2.74 6.61
CA LEU A 119 -6.14 3.17 5.95
C LEU A 119 -6.97 1.99 5.44
N GLU A 120 -6.32 0.99 4.86
CA GLU A 120 -6.89 -0.22 4.25
C GLU A 120 -7.67 -1.07 5.27
N HIS A 121 -7.33 -0.93 6.56
CA HIS A 121 -7.99 -1.58 7.67
C HIS A 121 -8.95 -0.64 8.40
N ALA A 122 -8.56 0.61 8.63
CA ALA A 122 -9.34 1.59 9.38
C ALA A 122 -10.70 1.91 8.75
N VAL A 123 -10.78 2.01 7.40
CA VAL A 123 -12.03 2.29 6.64
C VAL A 123 -13.14 1.27 6.87
N LYS A 124 -12.81 0.08 7.40
CA LYS A 124 -13.78 -0.98 7.70
C LYS A 124 -14.45 -0.82 9.05
N TYR A 125 -13.90 0.02 9.93
CA TYR A 125 -14.31 0.16 11.33
C TYR A 125 -14.82 1.55 11.69
N ILE A 126 -14.78 2.51 10.76
CA ILE A 126 -15.20 3.89 10.98
C ILE A 126 -16.35 4.20 10.00
N PRO A 127 -17.60 4.32 10.50
CA PRO A 127 -18.72 4.66 9.64
C PRO A 127 -18.62 6.11 9.14
N ASN A 128 -18.70 6.32 7.82
CA ASN A 128 -18.64 7.66 7.22
C ASN A 128 -19.73 8.61 7.74
N GLU A 129 -20.91 8.09 8.06
CA GLU A 129 -22.03 8.86 8.62
C GLU A 129 -21.71 9.47 9.99
N SER A 130 -20.84 8.82 10.75
CA SER A 130 -20.41 9.32 12.06
C SER A 130 -19.62 10.61 11.92
N CYS A 131 -18.73 10.69 10.92
CA CYS A 131 -18.03 11.92 10.57
C CYS A 131 -19.01 13.03 10.14
N LYS A 132 -20.00 12.69 9.30
CA LYS A 132 -20.98 13.65 8.75
C LYS A 132 -21.93 14.22 9.80
N GLU A 133 -22.20 13.51 10.89
CA GLU A 133 -23.06 14.02 11.96
C GLU A 133 -22.45 15.26 12.64
N CYS A 134 -21.12 15.31 12.78
CA CYS A 134 -20.40 16.46 13.31
C CYS A 134 -19.97 17.44 12.20
N HIS A 135 -19.50 16.95 11.06
CA HIS A 135 -18.99 17.75 9.94
C HIS A 135 -20.08 18.11 8.93
N LYS A 136 -21.14 18.78 9.40
CA LYS A 136 -22.28 19.20 8.56
C LYS A 136 -21.94 20.31 7.55
N ASN A 137 -20.93 21.12 7.84
CA ASN A 137 -20.41 22.13 6.92
C ASN A 137 -18.99 21.75 6.50
N LEU A 138 -18.83 21.25 5.27
CA LEU A 138 -17.52 20.93 4.69
C LEU A 138 -16.76 22.17 4.22
N PHE A 139 -17.39 23.35 4.16
CA PHE A 139 -16.75 24.60 3.75
C PHE A 139 -16.82 25.64 4.88
N PRO A 140 -16.16 25.37 6.04
CA PRO A 140 -16.11 26.33 7.13
C PRO A 140 -15.26 27.55 6.76
N ALA A 141 -15.49 28.67 7.46
CA ALA A 141 -14.66 29.86 7.29
C ALA A 141 -13.18 29.55 7.61
N GLY A 142 -12.27 29.95 6.73
CA GLY A 142 -10.84 29.73 6.87
C GLY A 142 -10.29 28.47 6.20
N ILE A 143 -11.13 27.68 5.50
CA ILE A 143 -10.65 26.59 4.64
C ILE A 143 -9.76 27.13 3.50
N THR A 144 -8.70 26.40 3.17
CA THR A 144 -7.78 26.75 2.08
C THR A 144 -8.37 26.40 0.72
N ASP A 145 -7.89 27.03 -0.36
CA ASP A 145 -8.32 26.69 -1.73
C ASP A 145 -8.09 25.20 -2.05
N ALA A 146 -6.96 24.64 -1.62
CA ALA A 146 -6.68 23.21 -1.77
C ALA A 146 -7.68 22.34 -0.99
N GLY A 147 -8.07 22.76 0.22
CA GLY A 147 -9.12 22.10 1.00
C GLY A 147 -10.49 22.16 0.33
N ILE A 148 -10.83 23.30 -0.28
CA ILE A 148 -12.06 23.46 -1.06
C ILE A 148 -12.06 22.48 -2.25
N THR A 149 -10.98 22.43 -3.03
CA THR A 149 -10.85 21.49 -4.16
C THR A 149 -11.03 20.05 -3.70
N ALA A 150 -10.38 19.64 -2.61
CA ALA A 150 -10.49 18.29 -2.09
C ALA A 150 -11.89 17.94 -1.60
N HIS A 151 -12.58 18.87 -0.91
CA HIS A 151 -13.95 18.65 -0.44
C HIS A 151 -14.97 18.65 -1.59
N LEU A 152 -14.82 19.49 -2.60
CA LEU A 152 -15.64 19.43 -3.83
C LEU A 152 -15.45 18.09 -4.54
N TYR A 153 -14.19 17.64 -4.68
CA TYR A 153 -13.89 16.33 -5.24
C TYR A 153 -14.59 15.20 -4.46
N TYR A 154 -14.55 15.25 -3.12
CA TYR A 154 -15.27 14.31 -2.27
C TYR A 154 -16.78 14.36 -2.50
N GLU A 155 -17.42 15.53 -2.48
CA GLU A 155 -18.87 15.64 -2.67
C GLU A 155 -19.34 15.08 -4.02
N GLU A 156 -18.55 15.30 -5.08
CA GLU A 156 -18.85 14.81 -6.42
C GLU A 156 -18.63 13.29 -6.57
N ASN A 157 -17.72 12.71 -5.78
CA ASN A 157 -17.24 11.33 -6.00
C ASN A 157 -17.52 10.38 -4.83
N GLU A 158 -18.06 10.81 -3.70
CA GLU A 158 -18.26 10.00 -2.49
C GLU A 158 -18.94 8.66 -2.82
N LYS A 159 -20.08 8.71 -3.51
CA LYS A 159 -20.85 7.50 -3.86
C LYS A 159 -20.24 6.73 -5.02
N LYS A 160 -19.72 7.44 -6.02
CA LYS A 160 -19.14 6.85 -7.23
C LYS A 160 -17.91 6.02 -6.89
N LEU A 161 -17.10 6.53 -5.98
CA LEU A 161 -15.83 5.94 -5.58
C LEU A 161 -15.92 5.31 -4.19
N ASN A 162 -17.02 5.40 -3.42
CA ASN A 162 -17.04 4.92 -2.04
C ASN A 162 -15.92 5.56 -1.19
N LEU A 163 -15.75 6.88 -1.31
CA LEU A 163 -14.79 7.65 -0.52
C LEU A 163 -15.33 7.88 0.90
N GLN A 164 -14.48 7.75 1.90
CA GLN A 164 -14.79 8.05 3.29
C GLN A 164 -13.99 9.28 3.75
N CYS A 165 -14.43 9.98 4.79
CA CYS A 165 -13.67 11.11 5.34
C CYS A 165 -12.25 10.68 5.74
N ILE A 166 -12.10 9.48 6.31
CA ILE A 166 -10.79 8.95 6.71
C ILE A 166 -9.91 8.53 5.53
N SER A 167 -10.45 8.41 4.31
CA SER A 167 -9.64 8.24 3.10
C SER A 167 -8.64 9.37 2.90
N CYS A 168 -8.99 10.57 3.38
CA CYS A 168 -8.11 11.74 3.38
C CYS A 168 -7.60 12.10 4.77
N HIS A 169 -8.35 11.81 5.84
CA HIS A 169 -8.03 12.22 7.22
C HIS A 169 -7.77 11.01 8.15
N LEU A 170 -6.72 10.25 7.86
CA LEU A 170 -6.39 9.03 8.62
C LEU A 170 -6.05 9.31 10.10
N ASP A 171 -5.43 10.46 10.39
CA ASP A 171 -4.97 10.87 11.72
C ASP A 171 -6.01 11.66 12.53
N ALA A 172 -7.23 11.83 12.01
CA ALA A 172 -8.27 12.63 12.67
C ALA A 172 -8.63 12.09 14.07
N GLY A 173 -8.77 10.77 14.19
CA GLY A 173 -9.14 10.11 15.45
C GLY A 173 -7.94 9.68 16.30
N HIS A 174 -6.78 9.45 15.69
CA HIS A 174 -5.57 8.99 16.39
C HIS A 174 -4.36 9.74 15.84
N TYR A 175 -3.66 10.46 16.71
CA TYR A 175 -2.45 11.17 16.33
C TYR A 175 -1.40 10.21 15.77
N ASN A 176 -0.90 10.56 14.59
CA ASN A 176 0.22 9.88 13.97
C ASN A 176 1.36 10.90 13.76
N PRO A 177 2.47 10.79 14.50
CA PRO A 177 3.59 11.74 14.38
C PRO A 177 4.26 11.72 13.00
N ASN A 178 4.07 10.64 12.24
CA ASN A 178 4.69 10.42 10.94
C ASN A 178 3.76 10.77 9.76
N TYR A 179 2.51 11.15 10.03
CA TYR A 179 1.56 11.58 9.01
C TYR A 179 1.32 13.08 9.13
N LYS A 180 1.24 13.75 7.98
CA LYS A 180 0.86 15.16 7.93
C LYS A 180 -0.08 15.36 6.75
N HIS A 181 -1.27 15.86 7.06
CA HIS A 181 -2.25 16.21 6.06
C HIS A 181 -1.89 17.55 5.40
N GLY A 182 -1.26 17.50 4.22
CA GLY A 182 -0.91 18.70 3.46
C GLY A 182 0.06 18.41 2.31
N GLN A 183 0.26 19.39 1.43
CA GLN A 183 1.27 19.29 0.37
C GLN A 183 2.68 19.24 0.97
N MET A 184 3.54 18.45 0.35
CA MET A 184 4.96 18.46 0.66
C MET A 184 5.58 19.81 0.31
N THR A 185 6.36 20.35 1.25
CA THR A 185 7.17 21.55 1.03
C THR A 185 8.65 21.22 1.16
N GLY A 186 9.41 21.36 0.07
CA GLY A 186 10.84 21.01 0.03
C GLY A 186 11.09 19.51 -0.15
N ILE A 187 12.33 19.08 0.06
CA ILE A 187 12.75 17.67 -0.05
C ILE A 187 12.80 17.05 1.34
N PRO A 188 11.99 16.03 1.66
CA PRO A 188 12.02 15.35 2.94
C PRO A 188 13.41 14.75 3.18
N GLY A 189 13.97 14.94 4.37
CA GLY A 189 15.24 14.32 4.71
C GLY A 189 16.42 14.83 3.87
N ALA A 190 16.52 16.13 3.59
CA ALA A 190 17.68 16.77 2.93
C ALA A 190 19.06 16.49 3.61
N SER A 191 19.09 15.74 4.72
CA SER A 191 20.24 14.94 5.12
C SER A 191 20.13 13.56 4.46
N ALA A 192 20.53 13.44 3.20
CA ALA A 192 20.70 12.14 2.56
C ALA A 192 21.54 11.23 3.48
N THR A 193 21.19 9.95 3.59
CA THR A 193 22.09 8.98 4.24
C THR A 193 23.42 8.85 3.48
N ALA A 194 23.40 9.17 2.18
CA ALA A 194 24.58 9.43 1.39
C ALA A 194 25.37 10.65 1.93
N SER A 195 26.38 10.36 2.74
CA SER A 195 27.32 11.33 3.29
C SER A 195 28.56 11.41 2.40
N GLY A 196 28.88 12.61 1.93
CA GLY A 196 30.09 12.84 1.12
C GLY A 196 29.97 14.03 0.18
N PRO A 197 31.09 14.46 -0.42
CA PRO A 197 31.04 15.40 -1.53
C PRO A 197 30.31 14.78 -2.74
N PRO A 198 29.63 15.60 -3.56
CA PRO A 198 29.07 15.13 -4.82
C PRO A 198 30.13 14.49 -5.74
N PHE A 199 29.75 13.45 -6.49
CA PHE A 199 30.62 12.86 -7.50
C PHE A 199 30.75 13.79 -8.72
N ASP A 200 31.96 13.93 -9.26
CA ASP A 200 32.22 14.77 -10.43
C ASP A 200 31.83 14.10 -11.75
N SER A 201 31.90 12.77 -11.83
CA SER A 201 31.67 11.99 -13.04
C SER A 201 31.03 10.64 -12.72
N ALA A 202 30.37 10.04 -13.71
CA ALA A 202 29.77 8.73 -13.57
C ALA A 202 30.83 7.63 -13.62
N THR A 203 30.49 6.43 -13.13
CA THR A 203 31.43 5.31 -13.11
C THR A 203 31.73 4.84 -14.52
N VAL A 204 33.01 4.69 -14.88
CA VAL A 204 33.42 4.13 -16.17
C VAL A 204 33.38 2.60 -16.10
N VAL A 205 32.60 1.97 -16.97
CA VAL A 205 32.47 0.51 -17.04
C VAL A 205 33.37 -0.02 -18.16
N THR A 206 34.38 -0.81 -17.81
CA THR A 206 35.38 -1.33 -18.76
C THR A 206 35.28 -2.84 -19.00
N SER A 207 34.48 -3.55 -18.21
CA SER A 207 34.21 -4.97 -18.34
C SER A 207 32.80 -5.33 -17.88
N PHE A 208 32.28 -6.45 -18.37
CA PHE A 208 30.99 -7.00 -17.92
C PHE A 208 31.13 -7.68 -16.56
N THR A 209 31.20 -6.87 -15.50
CA THR A 209 31.30 -7.27 -14.09
C THR A 209 30.52 -6.29 -13.22
N ASP A 210 30.10 -6.71 -12.02
CA ASP A 210 29.47 -5.82 -11.04
C ASP A 210 30.23 -4.49 -10.91
N PHE A 211 29.49 -3.39 -10.80
CA PHE A 211 30.06 -2.07 -10.57
C PHE A 211 29.18 -1.25 -9.64
N THR A 212 29.75 -0.19 -9.07
CA THR A 212 28.99 0.79 -8.29
C THR A 212 28.83 2.03 -9.15
N GLU A 213 27.61 2.35 -9.56
CA GLU A 213 27.33 3.58 -10.28
C GLU A 213 27.39 4.78 -9.34
N GLN A 214 28.03 5.84 -9.80
CA GLN A 214 28.09 7.15 -9.14
C GLN A 214 27.20 8.10 -9.91
N ILE A 215 26.26 8.78 -9.24
CA ILE A 215 25.37 9.76 -9.88
C ILE A 215 26.05 11.14 -9.83
N PRO A 216 26.49 11.72 -10.96
CA PRO A 216 27.21 12.99 -10.97
C PRO A 216 26.39 14.15 -10.41
N GLY A 217 27.06 15.05 -9.70
CA GLY A 217 26.43 16.18 -9.01
C GLY A 217 25.69 15.79 -7.73
N THR A 218 25.79 14.54 -7.28
CA THR A 218 25.16 14.05 -6.05
C THR A 218 26.13 13.16 -5.27
N PRO A 219 25.97 12.98 -3.95
CA PRO A 219 26.75 12.01 -3.17
C PRO A 219 26.22 10.57 -3.30
N VAL A 220 25.20 10.33 -4.14
CA VAL A 220 24.48 9.06 -4.22
C VAL A 220 25.20 8.09 -5.16
N SER A 221 25.36 6.85 -4.69
CA SER A 221 25.88 5.74 -5.49
C SER A 221 25.08 4.46 -5.20
N PHE A 222 25.06 3.52 -6.14
CA PHE A 222 24.32 2.27 -6.00
C PHE A 222 24.99 1.13 -6.78
N LYS A 223 24.77 -0.11 -6.34
CA LYS A 223 25.40 -1.29 -6.94
C LYS A 223 24.58 -1.81 -8.12
N MET A 224 25.27 -2.07 -9.22
CA MET A 224 24.77 -2.75 -10.42
C MET A 224 25.42 -4.12 -10.53
N ILE A 225 24.60 -5.15 -10.76
CA ILE A 225 24.99 -6.55 -10.83
C ILE A 225 25.02 -6.98 -12.30
N ALA A 226 26.09 -7.65 -12.72
CA ALA A 226 26.22 -8.17 -14.08
C ALA A 226 25.42 -9.47 -14.24
N ILE A 227 24.35 -9.43 -15.03
CA ILE A 227 23.46 -10.57 -15.29
C ILE A 227 23.84 -11.20 -16.64
N PRO A 228 24.41 -12.41 -16.67
CA PRO A 228 25.06 -12.98 -17.86
C PRO A 228 24.12 -13.28 -19.05
N GLY A 229 22.82 -13.15 -18.88
CA GLY A 229 21.83 -13.56 -19.87
C GLY A 229 21.81 -15.08 -20.07
N GLY A 230 20.89 -15.56 -20.89
CA GLY A 230 20.72 -16.97 -21.19
C GLY A 230 19.28 -17.35 -21.44
N THR A 231 19.04 -18.65 -21.60
CA THR A 231 17.70 -19.19 -21.85
C THR A 231 17.11 -19.79 -20.58
N PHE A 232 15.85 -19.45 -20.27
CA PHE A 232 15.11 -20.01 -19.14
C PHE A 232 13.65 -20.33 -19.52
N LYS A 233 12.95 -21.01 -18.61
CA LYS A 233 11.52 -21.27 -18.70
C LYS A 233 10.76 -20.16 -17.97
N MET A 234 10.09 -19.30 -18.74
CA MET A 234 9.26 -18.21 -18.24
C MET A 234 7.83 -18.70 -18.01
N GLY A 235 7.22 -18.29 -16.91
CA GLY A 235 5.89 -18.71 -16.47
C GLY A 235 5.90 -19.86 -15.47
N SER A 236 4.71 -20.34 -15.09
CA SER A 236 4.54 -21.39 -14.07
C SER A 236 4.02 -22.71 -14.65
N PRO A 237 4.61 -23.86 -14.26
CA PRO A 237 4.15 -25.17 -14.71
C PRO A 237 2.79 -25.53 -14.11
N ASP A 238 2.02 -26.39 -14.78
CA ASP A 238 0.62 -26.70 -14.43
C ASP A 238 0.38 -27.22 -13.01
N LYS A 239 1.42 -27.75 -12.36
CA LYS A 239 1.36 -28.30 -11.00
C LYS A 239 1.95 -27.36 -9.94
N GLU A 240 2.36 -26.16 -10.32
CA GLU A 240 2.83 -25.17 -9.36
C GLU A 240 1.67 -24.68 -8.48
N ASP A 241 1.92 -24.66 -7.17
CA ASP A 241 0.94 -24.21 -6.20
C ASP A 241 0.63 -22.71 -6.40
N PHE A 242 -0.66 -22.36 -6.38
CA PHE A 242 -1.17 -20.99 -6.55
C PHE A 242 -0.87 -20.34 -7.91
N ARG A 243 -0.52 -21.14 -8.93
CA ARG A 243 -0.44 -20.69 -10.33
C ARG A 243 -1.73 -19.99 -10.77
N ARG A 244 -1.56 -18.89 -11.51
CA ARG A 244 -2.63 -18.14 -12.18
C ARG A 244 -2.70 -18.48 -13.67
N GLU A 245 -3.77 -18.07 -14.34
CA GLU A 245 -4.01 -18.39 -15.75
C GLU A 245 -3.07 -17.63 -16.69
N ASP A 246 -2.81 -16.35 -16.39
CA ASP A 246 -1.83 -15.46 -17.04
C ASP A 246 -0.37 -15.87 -16.79
N GLU A 247 -0.19 -16.87 -15.90
CA GLU A 247 1.00 -17.70 -15.61
C GLU A 247 1.58 -18.47 -16.81
N SER A 248 0.79 -18.59 -17.88
CA SER A 248 0.94 -19.69 -18.84
C SER A 248 0.56 -19.34 -20.29
N PRO A 249 1.01 -20.13 -21.28
CA PRO A 249 1.87 -21.32 -21.19
C PRO A 249 3.31 -21.00 -20.81
N VAL A 250 4.00 -22.00 -20.25
CA VAL A 250 5.46 -21.92 -20.03
C VAL A 250 6.15 -21.85 -21.39
N ARG A 251 7.04 -20.87 -21.57
CA ARG A 251 7.78 -20.64 -22.82
C ARG A 251 9.28 -20.53 -22.58
N SER A 252 10.06 -20.87 -23.61
CA SER A 252 11.51 -20.73 -23.59
C SER A 252 11.87 -19.30 -23.97
N VAL A 253 12.47 -18.56 -23.05
CA VAL A 253 12.86 -17.16 -23.30
C VAL A 253 14.36 -17.02 -23.17
N THR A 254 14.99 -16.42 -24.17
CA THR A 254 16.40 -16.02 -24.14
C THR A 254 16.49 -14.54 -23.81
N VAL A 255 17.25 -14.20 -22.79
CA VAL A 255 17.51 -12.83 -22.37
C VAL A 255 18.98 -12.50 -22.65
N SER A 256 19.25 -11.38 -23.32
CA SER A 256 20.61 -10.87 -23.56
C SER A 256 21.28 -10.46 -22.24
N PRO A 257 22.62 -10.42 -22.13
CA PRO A 257 23.30 -9.95 -20.92
C PRO A 257 22.97 -8.48 -20.62
N PHE A 258 22.78 -8.14 -19.35
CA PHE A 258 22.45 -6.79 -18.89
C PHE A 258 22.97 -6.54 -17.48
N PHE A 259 22.95 -5.29 -17.03
CA PHE A 259 23.19 -4.96 -15.63
C PHE A 259 21.87 -4.65 -14.93
N MET A 260 21.70 -5.09 -13.68
CA MET A 260 20.52 -4.81 -12.87
C MET A 260 20.91 -4.26 -11.50
N ALA A 261 20.22 -3.24 -11.00
CA ALA A 261 20.48 -2.71 -9.67
C ALA A 261 20.28 -3.78 -8.59
N GLU A 262 21.18 -3.84 -7.59
CA GLU A 262 21.16 -4.85 -6.50
C GLU A 262 19.84 -4.82 -5.72
N VAL A 263 19.30 -3.61 -5.52
CA VAL A 263 18.08 -3.32 -4.75
C VAL A 263 17.14 -2.45 -5.58
N GLU A 264 15.89 -2.31 -5.13
CA GLU A 264 14.95 -1.35 -5.70
C GLU A 264 15.54 0.08 -5.62
N VAL A 265 15.08 0.98 -6.50
CA VAL A 265 15.45 2.40 -6.43
C VAL A 265 15.09 2.94 -5.06
N THR A 266 16.09 3.48 -4.37
CA THR A 266 15.97 3.93 -2.99
C THR A 266 15.47 5.37 -2.90
N TRP A 267 14.96 5.78 -1.74
CA TRP A 267 14.59 7.19 -1.50
C TRP A 267 15.77 8.15 -1.71
N ASP A 268 17.00 7.79 -1.33
CA ASP A 268 18.19 8.61 -1.61
C ASP A 268 18.38 8.86 -3.12
N GLN A 269 18.21 7.82 -3.94
CA GLN A 269 18.28 7.94 -5.40
C GLN A 269 17.14 8.78 -5.96
N TYR A 270 15.90 8.52 -5.52
CA TYR A 270 14.73 9.23 -6.02
C TYR A 270 14.74 10.71 -5.63
N TRP A 271 15.21 11.04 -4.42
CA TRP A 271 15.35 12.43 -3.99
C TRP A 271 16.46 13.18 -4.73
N ALA A 272 17.54 12.50 -5.14
CA ALA A 272 18.52 13.10 -6.05
C ALA A 272 17.91 13.49 -7.40
N PHE A 273 17.04 12.63 -7.97
CA PHE A 273 16.26 12.95 -9.17
C PHE A 273 15.32 14.12 -8.95
N TYR A 274 14.51 14.08 -7.89
CA TYR A 274 13.56 15.12 -7.54
C TYR A 274 14.25 16.49 -7.33
N ALA A 275 15.38 16.51 -6.62
CA ALA A 275 16.18 17.72 -6.39
C ALA A 275 16.70 18.32 -7.69
N ALA A 276 17.20 17.47 -8.59
CA ALA A 276 17.82 17.90 -9.84
C ALA A 276 16.80 18.45 -10.84
N THR A 277 15.53 18.08 -10.74
CA THR A 277 14.51 18.33 -11.78
C THR A 277 13.36 19.23 -11.32
N LEU A 278 13.40 19.72 -10.07
CA LEU A 278 12.37 20.55 -9.44
C LEU A 278 11.99 21.83 -10.22
N SER A 279 12.86 22.30 -11.12
CA SER A 279 12.69 23.52 -11.91
C SER A 279 12.37 23.30 -13.40
N GLU A 280 12.31 22.05 -13.87
CA GLU A 280 12.19 21.76 -15.30
C GLU A 280 10.72 21.55 -15.71
N GLY A 281 10.28 22.26 -16.76
CA GLY A 281 8.89 22.25 -17.26
C GLY A 281 8.44 20.87 -17.72
N ARG A 282 7.12 20.62 -17.80
CA ARG A 282 6.52 19.28 -18.00
C ARG A 282 6.81 18.66 -19.38
N THR A 283 7.31 17.42 -19.42
CA THR A 283 7.42 16.60 -20.64
C THR A 283 6.25 15.62 -20.75
N PRO A 284 5.65 15.37 -21.93
CA PRO A 284 4.57 14.39 -22.08
C PRO A 284 5.01 12.92 -21.91
N PRO A 285 4.16 12.03 -21.36
CA PRO A 285 4.47 10.60 -21.18
C PRO A 285 4.92 9.83 -22.42
N GLU A 286 4.33 10.15 -23.57
CA GLU A 286 4.61 9.45 -24.83
C GLU A 286 6.02 9.73 -25.31
N THR A 287 6.50 10.97 -25.09
CA THR A 287 7.87 11.38 -25.38
C THR A 287 8.86 10.66 -24.47
N ILE A 288 8.55 10.54 -23.18
CA ILE A 288 9.39 9.79 -22.24
C ILE A 288 9.50 8.33 -22.72
N TYR A 289 8.40 7.61 -22.87
CA TYR A 289 8.49 6.20 -23.29
C TYR A 289 9.26 6.01 -24.63
N ALA A 290 9.07 6.90 -25.60
CA ALA A 290 9.81 6.88 -26.87
C ALA A 290 11.33 7.10 -26.69
N ASN A 291 11.74 7.99 -25.78
CA ASN A 291 13.15 8.26 -25.50
C ASN A 291 13.85 7.06 -24.84
N ASN A 292 13.19 6.37 -23.91
CA ASN A 292 13.77 5.18 -23.26
C ASN A 292 13.88 3.98 -24.20
N THR A 293 13.04 3.93 -25.24
CA THR A 293 12.99 2.83 -26.20
C THR A 293 13.89 3.04 -27.42
N ARG A 294 14.43 4.25 -27.64
CA ARG A 294 15.29 4.59 -28.79
C ARG A 294 16.70 4.99 -28.37
N ALA A 295 17.70 4.54 -29.13
CA ALA A 295 19.12 4.78 -28.83
C ALA A 295 19.69 6.06 -29.47
N ASP A 296 18.91 6.76 -30.31
CA ASP A 296 19.36 7.84 -31.19
C ASP A 296 18.85 9.24 -30.79
N ILE A 297 18.26 9.39 -29.61
CA ILE A 297 17.66 10.65 -29.16
C ILE A 297 18.60 11.39 -28.21
N ASP A 298 18.97 12.61 -28.60
CA ASP A 298 19.66 13.59 -27.77
C ASP A 298 18.62 14.38 -26.96
N VAL A 299 18.72 14.33 -25.62
CA VAL A 299 17.77 14.99 -24.70
C VAL A 299 18.50 16.11 -23.97
N ASP A 300 17.98 17.34 -24.06
CA ASP A 300 18.59 18.56 -23.52
C ASP A 300 18.06 18.95 -22.12
N GLY A 301 17.04 18.24 -21.61
CA GLY A 301 16.48 18.41 -20.26
C GLY A 301 15.41 17.37 -19.91
N VAL A 302 15.18 17.12 -18.62
CA VAL A 302 14.17 16.16 -18.10
C VAL A 302 13.31 16.82 -17.03
N SER A 303 12.02 16.94 -17.33
CA SER A 303 11.01 17.44 -16.40
C SER A 303 10.93 16.65 -15.11
N GLY A 304 10.76 17.33 -13.98
CA GLY A 304 10.70 16.70 -12.66
C GLY A 304 9.30 16.49 -12.10
N PRO A 305 9.18 15.66 -11.05
CA PRO A 305 7.92 15.44 -10.36
C PRO A 305 7.39 16.71 -9.69
N THR A 306 6.08 16.92 -9.76
CA THR A 306 5.41 17.97 -8.96
C THR A 306 5.44 17.61 -7.47
N PRO A 307 5.41 18.58 -6.55
CA PRO A 307 5.26 18.30 -5.12
C PRO A 307 4.04 17.42 -4.84
N PRO A 308 4.21 16.26 -4.17
CA PRO A 308 3.10 15.38 -3.85
C PRO A 308 2.17 15.99 -2.79
N PHE A 309 0.90 15.58 -2.83
CA PHE A 309 -0.03 15.74 -1.71
C PHE A 309 0.29 14.67 -0.67
N GLY A 310 0.72 15.07 0.52
CA GLY A 310 1.22 14.18 1.55
C GLY A 310 2.71 13.81 1.37
N PHE A 311 3.18 12.98 2.29
CA PHE A 311 4.54 12.45 2.28
C PHE A 311 4.54 11.09 1.54
N PRO A 312 5.18 10.97 0.36
CA PRO A 312 5.16 9.77 -0.47
C PRO A 312 5.95 8.63 0.17
N ASP A 313 6.89 8.91 1.08
CA ASP A 313 7.55 7.91 1.93
C ASP A 313 6.64 7.35 3.05
N GLN A 314 5.40 7.83 3.13
CA GLN A 314 4.37 7.43 4.10
C GLN A 314 4.80 7.63 5.56
N GLY A 315 5.84 8.44 5.79
CA GLY A 315 6.45 8.60 7.12
C GLY A 315 7.16 7.33 7.63
N TRP A 316 7.48 6.38 6.76
CA TRP A 316 8.21 5.15 7.12
C TRP A 316 9.73 5.34 7.15
N GLY A 317 10.20 6.53 6.75
CA GLY A 317 11.60 6.88 6.63
C GLY A 317 12.14 6.72 5.20
N GLY A 318 13.08 7.58 4.84
CA GLY A 318 13.76 7.58 3.54
C GLY A 318 15.04 6.74 3.53
N GLY A 319 16.08 7.25 2.88
CA GLY A 319 17.39 6.62 2.79
C GLY A 319 17.43 5.43 1.83
N THR A 320 17.97 4.30 2.30
CA THR A 320 18.12 3.06 1.51
C THR A 320 16.84 2.23 1.39
N ARG A 321 15.74 2.67 1.99
CA ARG A 321 14.41 2.06 1.83
C ARG A 321 13.92 2.29 0.39
N PRO A 322 13.16 1.35 -0.22
CA PRO A 322 12.64 1.54 -1.58
C PRO A 322 11.80 2.82 -1.66
N ALA A 323 12.02 3.59 -2.72
CA ALA A 323 11.13 4.67 -3.11
C ALA A 323 9.80 4.05 -3.55
N ILE A 324 8.70 4.61 -3.04
CA ILE A 324 7.34 4.08 -3.27
C ILE A 324 6.37 5.18 -3.72
N THR A 325 5.20 4.77 -4.20
CA THR A 325 4.04 5.62 -4.55
C THR A 325 4.21 6.44 -5.83
N MET A 326 5.27 6.25 -6.60
CA MET A 326 5.43 6.87 -7.92
C MET A 326 4.67 6.09 -9.00
N THR A 327 4.29 6.79 -10.06
CA THR A 327 3.72 6.16 -11.26
C THR A 327 4.78 5.50 -12.12
N HIS A 328 4.34 4.66 -13.06
CA HIS A 328 5.23 4.10 -14.10
C HIS A 328 5.91 5.22 -14.92
N TYR A 329 5.17 6.26 -15.29
CA TYR A 329 5.71 7.43 -15.97
C TYR A 329 6.86 8.09 -15.19
N ALA A 330 6.71 8.24 -13.88
CA ALA A 330 7.75 8.81 -13.03
C ALA A 330 8.99 7.89 -12.95
N ALA A 331 8.79 6.57 -12.94
CA ALA A 331 9.88 5.58 -12.97
C ALA A 331 10.65 5.62 -14.31
N GLU A 332 9.95 5.69 -15.44
CA GLU A 332 10.56 5.86 -16.77
C GLU A 332 11.32 7.18 -16.89
N THR A 333 10.76 8.26 -16.33
CA THR A 333 11.42 9.58 -16.32
C THR A 333 12.70 9.56 -15.47
N PHE A 334 12.68 8.86 -14.33
CA PHE A 334 13.88 8.63 -13.53
C PHE A 334 14.97 7.93 -14.33
N CYS A 335 14.62 6.89 -15.10
CA CYS A 335 15.56 6.17 -15.96
C CYS A 335 16.19 7.09 -17.02
N GLN A 336 15.43 8.04 -17.59
CA GLN A 336 15.96 9.03 -18.54
C GLN A 336 16.93 9.98 -17.91
N TRP A 337 16.53 10.55 -16.78
CA TRP A 337 17.39 11.43 -16.03
C TRP A 337 18.70 10.74 -15.65
N LEU A 338 18.63 9.49 -15.17
CA LEU A 338 19.80 8.72 -14.82
C LEU A 338 20.68 8.43 -16.05
N SER A 339 20.07 8.16 -17.20
CA SER A 339 20.77 7.97 -18.47
C SER A 339 21.54 9.22 -18.89
N LEU A 340 20.88 10.38 -18.83
CA LEU A 340 21.49 11.67 -19.12
C LEU A 340 22.63 12.03 -18.17
N LYS A 341 22.45 11.76 -16.87
CA LYS A 341 23.46 12.05 -15.86
C LYS A 341 24.69 11.16 -16.00
N THR A 342 24.52 9.92 -16.48
CA THR A 342 25.60 8.93 -16.48
C THR A 342 26.22 8.67 -17.86
N GLY A 343 25.55 9.10 -18.94
CA GLY A 343 25.91 8.76 -20.31
C GLY A 343 25.70 7.28 -20.66
N LYS A 344 24.98 6.53 -19.82
CA LYS A 344 24.66 5.10 -20.04
C LYS A 344 23.17 4.94 -20.28
N LYS A 345 22.74 3.82 -20.85
CA LYS A 345 21.32 3.58 -21.13
C LYS A 345 20.66 2.82 -19.97
N TYR A 346 20.04 3.58 -19.08
CA TYR A 346 19.19 3.07 -17.99
C TYR A 346 17.72 3.01 -18.42
N ARG A 347 17.03 1.93 -18.02
CA ARG A 347 15.60 1.71 -18.30
C ARG A 347 14.98 0.81 -17.24
N LEU A 348 13.66 0.64 -17.30
CA LEU A 348 12.98 -0.43 -16.58
C LEU A 348 13.33 -1.81 -17.19
N PRO A 349 13.37 -2.88 -16.37
CA PRO A 349 13.53 -4.24 -16.88
C PRO A 349 12.32 -4.62 -17.74
N THR A 350 12.52 -5.45 -18.75
CA THR A 350 11.40 -6.19 -19.33
C THR A 350 10.89 -7.22 -18.31
N GLU A 351 9.65 -7.66 -18.46
CA GLU A 351 9.08 -8.70 -17.62
C GLU A 351 9.92 -9.99 -17.66
N ALA A 352 10.48 -10.29 -18.83
CA ALA A 352 11.36 -11.45 -19.02
C ALA A 352 12.70 -11.30 -18.30
N GLU A 353 13.34 -10.12 -18.41
CA GLU A 353 14.56 -9.80 -17.66
C GLU A 353 14.32 -9.90 -16.15
N TRP A 354 13.19 -9.38 -15.68
CA TRP A 354 12.81 -9.42 -14.28
C TRP A 354 12.64 -10.86 -13.77
N GLU A 355 11.88 -11.71 -14.48
CA GLU A 355 11.68 -13.10 -14.05
C GLU A 355 12.97 -13.91 -14.09
N TYR A 356 13.77 -13.73 -15.15
CA TYR A 356 15.09 -14.38 -15.28
C TYR A 356 15.98 -14.02 -14.09
N ALA A 357 16.05 -12.73 -13.78
CA ALA A 357 16.83 -12.20 -12.68
C ALA A 357 16.32 -12.70 -11.32
N ALA A 358 15.00 -12.70 -11.10
CA ALA A 358 14.37 -13.15 -9.86
C ALA A 358 14.64 -14.64 -9.58
N ARG A 359 14.59 -15.48 -10.63
CA ARG A 359 14.84 -16.93 -10.54
C ARG A 359 16.28 -17.27 -10.18
N GLY A 360 17.26 -16.45 -10.56
CA GLY A 360 18.68 -16.71 -10.27
C GLY A 360 19.15 -18.09 -10.73
N GLY A 361 18.66 -18.57 -11.88
CA GLY A 361 18.98 -19.89 -12.43
C GLY A 361 18.16 -21.07 -11.87
N THR A 362 17.17 -20.82 -10.99
CA THR A 362 16.26 -21.86 -10.50
C THR A 362 14.99 -21.97 -11.35
N GLU A 363 14.36 -23.15 -11.35
CA GLU A 363 13.06 -23.38 -12.01
C GLU A 363 11.91 -23.51 -10.99
N THR A 364 12.20 -23.31 -9.71
CA THR A 364 11.23 -23.45 -8.61
C THR A 364 10.38 -22.18 -8.44
N PRO A 365 9.26 -22.24 -7.68
CA PRO A 365 8.42 -21.07 -7.43
C PRO A 365 9.13 -19.92 -6.71
N TYR A 366 10.20 -20.25 -5.96
CA TYR A 366 11.10 -19.30 -5.31
C TYR A 366 12.55 -19.64 -5.69
N PHE A 367 13.46 -18.66 -5.62
CA PHE A 367 14.89 -18.89 -5.82
C PHE A 367 15.59 -19.60 -4.65
N PHE A 368 14.88 -19.79 -3.54
CA PHE A 368 15.32 -20.52 -2.35
C PHE A 368 14.46 -21.77 -2.13
N LYS A 369 14.92 -22.66 -1.24
CA LYS A 369 14.21 -23.91 -0.95
C LYS A 369 12.88 -23.65 -0.23
N GLY A 370 11.79 -24.11 -0.82
CA GLY A 370 10.47 -24.08 -0.18
C GLY A 370 9.33 -24.27 -1.17
N ARG A 371 8.12 -24.48 -0.66
CA ARG A 371 6.90 -24.53 -1.49
C ARG A 371 5.92 -23.46 -1.05
N PRO A 372 5.19 -22.83 -1.97
CA PRO A 372 4.21 -21.81 -1.62
C PRO A 372 3.20 -22.25 -0.55
N LYS A 373 2.70 -23.49 -0.65
CA LYS A 373 1.75 -24.06 0.33
C LYS A 373 2.29 -24.17 1.75
N ASP A 374 3.62 -24.15 1.94
CA ASP A 374 4.21 -24.23 3.28
C ASP A 374 4.22 -22.84 3.97
N TYR A 375 4.20 -21.74 3.18
CA TYR A 375 4.34 -20.36 3.66
C TYR A 375 3.09 -19.47 3.52
N SER A 376 2.18 -19.83 2.62
CA SER A 376 0.94 -19.08 2.35
C SER A 376 -0.10 -19.27 3.45
N ASP A 377 -0.87 -18.25 3.81
CA ASP A 377 -2.06 -18.36 4.66
C ASP A 377 -3.29 -18.92 3.94
N GLU A 378 -3.20 -19.16 2.64
CA GLU A 378 -4.29 -19.69 1.86
C GLU A 378 -4.50 -21.19 2.05
N GLY A 379 -5.77 -21.60 1.92
CA GLY A 379 -6.17 -23.00 1.92
C GLY A 379 -6.81 -23.48 3.23
N PHE A 380 -7.64 -24.52 3.11
CA PHE A 380 -8.45 -25.02 4.22
C PHE A 380 -7.63 -25.46 5.45
N ILE A 381 -6.42 -26.00 5.23
CA ILE A 381 -5.57 -26.50 6.30
C ILE A 381 -5.04 -25.39 7.23
N ARG A 382 -5.02 -24.13 6.77
CA ARG A 382 -4.55 -22.96 7.54
C ARG A 382 -5.45 -22.57 8.69
N LYS A 383 -6.70 -23.06 8.69
CA LYS A 383 -7.61 -23.00 9.84
C LYS A 383 -7.12 -23.81 11.04
N PHE A 384 -6.22 -24.78 10.82
CA PHE A 384 -5.74 -25.70 11.84
C PHE A 384 -4.22 -25.62 12.06
N ILE A 385 -3.46 -25.19 11.04
CA ILE A 385 -1.99 -25.16 11.08
C ILE A 385 -1.47 -23.83 10.51
N SER A 386 -0.79 -23.06 11.34
CA SER A 386 -0.16 -21.79 10.96
C SER A 386 0.87 -21.96 9.84
N ALA A 387 0.99 -20.94 8.98
CA ALA A 387 2.03 -20.87 7.97
C ALA A 387 3.43 -20.85 8.60
N LYS A 388 4.40 -21.46 7.91
CA LYS A 388 5.81 -21.33 8.27
C LYS A 388 6.30 -19.96 7.82
N THR A 389 7.12 -19.31 8.63
CA THR A 389 7.74 -18.01 8.31
C THR A 389 9.24 -18.13 8.04
N GLU A 390 9.83 -19.28 8.39
CA GLU A 390 11.21 -19.63 8.10
C GLU A 390 11.25 -20.80 7.10
N PRO A 391 12.19 -20.81 6.14
CA PRO A 391 13.26 -19.83 5.89
C PRO A 391 12.87 -18.62 5.02
N ILE A 392 11.60 -18.48 4.62
CA ILE A 392 11.16 -17.45 3.66
C ILE A 392 11.51 -16.02 4.12
N GLY A 393 11.37 -15.73 5.42
CA GLY A 393 11.66 -14.41 5.99
C GLY A 393 13.12 -13.95 5.92
N GLU A 394 14.08 -14.85 5.64
CA GLU A 394 15.49 -14.48 5.44
C GLU A 394 15.75 -13.88 4.05
N PHE A 395 14.85 -14.10 3.09
CA PHE A 395 15.05 -13.78 1.68
C PHE A 395 14.07 -12.72 1.17
N ILE A 396 12.89 -12.60 1.79
CA ILE A 396 11.82 -11.74 1.30
C ILE A 396 11.15 -10.96 2.43
N VAL A 397 10.54 -9.83 2.08
CA VAL A 397 9.71 -9.01 2.97
C VAL A 397 8.26 -9.13 2.52
N TYR A 398 7.39 -9.75 3.31
CA TYR A 398 6.00 -10.01 2.92
C TYR A 398 5.07 -9.86 4.13
N GLY A 399 3.77 -10.12 3.97
CA GLY A 399 2.74 -9.84 4.98
C GLY A 399 3.03 -10.38 6.38
N LYS A 400 3.87 -11.42 6.54
CA LYS A 400 4.21 -12.00 7.84
C LYS A 400 5.38 -11.36 8.58
N ASN A 401 6.36 -10.77 7.90
CA ASN A 401 7.57 -10.22 8.53
C ASN A 401 7.74 -8.71 8.32
N ALA A 402 6.97 -8.11 7.41
CA ALA A 402 7.07 -6.70 7.07
C ALA A 402 6.62 -5.74 8.18
N LYS A 403 5.69 -6.18 9.04
CA LYS A 403 4.97 -5.29 9.98
C LYS A 403 4.30 -4.10 9.26
N ASN A 404 3.68 -4.40 8.10
CA ASN A 404 2.95 -3.46 7.24
C ASN A 404 3.74 -2.23 6.78
N LYS A 405 5.05 -2.36 6.62
CA LYS A 405 5.89 -1.36 5.98
C LYS A 405 6.97 -2.03 5.17
N THR A 406 7.49 -1.31 4.19
CA THR A 406 8.71 -1.72 3.49
C THR A 406 9.87 -1.86 4.48
N GLN A 407 10.92 -2.58 4.11
CA GLN A 407 12.12 -2.73 4.92
C GLN A 407 13.34 -2.32 4.11
N GLU A 408 14.44 -2.07 4.81
CA GLU A 408 15.74 -1.82 4.20
C GLU A 408 16.34 -3.11 3.63
N PRO A 409 17.14 -3.01 2.56
CA PRO A 409 17.71 -4.18 1.87
C PRO A 409 18.77 -4.93 2.69
N ASP A 410 19.17 -4.44 3.86
CA ASP A 410 20.05 -5.16 4.79
C ASP A 410 19.33 -6.31 5.52
N LYS A 411 17.99 -6.32 5.51
CA LYS A 411 17.16 -7.34 6.20
C LYS A 411 17.05 -8.66 5.47
N VAL A 412 17.39 -8.71 4.19
CA VAL A 412 17.26 -9.92 3.37
C VAL A 412 18.58 -10.34 2.74
N LYS A 413 18.70 -11.64 2.49
CA LYS A 413 19.76 -12.25 1.70
C LYS A 413 19.47 -12.09 0.21
N ALA A 414 20.54 -11.99 -0.57
CA ALA A 414 20.44 -11.95 -2.02
C ALA A 414 20.07 -13.32 -2.62
N ASN A 415 19.49 -13.29 -3.81
CA ASN A 415 19.31 -14.46 -4.65
C ASN A 415 20.65 -14.92 -5.27
N PRO A 416 20.70 -16.03 -6.03
CA PRO A 416 21.96 -16.55 -6.60
C PRO A 416 22.70 -15.59 -7.54
N PHE A 417 22.02 -14.60 -8.13
CA PHE A 417 22.67 -13.56 -8.94
C PHE A 417 23.19 -12.39 -8.10
N GLY A 418 22.88 -12.33 -6.80
CA GLY A 418 23.31 -11.22 -5.94
C GLY A 418 22.27 -10.09 -5.83
N LEU A 419 21.03 -10.31 -6.29
CA LEU A 419 19.95 -9.33 -6.19
C LEU A 419 19.12 -9.54 -4.92
N LYS A 420 18.69 -8.45 -4.28
CA LYS A 420 17.89 -8.47 -3.05
C LYS A 420 16.48 -7.94 -3.29
N ASN A 421 15.55 -8.38 -2.44
CA ASN A 421 14.13 -8.00 -2.51
C ASN A 421 13.46 -8.25 -3.87
N MET A 422 13.97 -9.18 -4.69
CA MET A 422 13.31 -9.53 -5.95
C MET A 422 11.90 -10.10 -5.72
N LEU A 423 11.60 -10.58 -4.52
CA LEU A 423 10.28 -11.07 -4.14
C LEU A 423 9.88 -10.36 -2.84
N GLY A 424 8.70 -9.74 -2.81
CA GLY A 424 8.20 -8.95 -1.69
C GLY A 424 8.76 -7.52 -1.63
N ASN A 425 8.63 -6.89 -0.46
CA ASN A 425 8.95 -5.50 -0.14
C ASN A 425 8.09 -4.50 -0.91
N VAL A 426 8.32 -4.32 -2.20
CA VAL A 426 7.50 -3.51 -3.09
C VAL A 426 7.34 -4.23 -4.43
N MET A 427 6.18 -4.03 -5.07
CA MET A 427 6.03 -4.44 -6.45
C MET A 427 6.96 -3.58 -7.32
N GLU A 428 7.51 -4.18 -8.37
CA GLU A 428 8.45 -3.50 -9.27
C GLU A 428 7.85 -3.34 -10.67
N TYR A 429 7.89 -2.13 -11.21
CA TYR A 429 7.51 -1.86 -12.60
C TYR A 429 8.41 -2.59 -13.60
N CYS A 430 7.78 -3.13 -14.64
CA CYS A 430 8.44 -3.56 -15.87
C CYS A 430 8.13 -2.59 -17.02
N ALA A 431 8.93 -2.65 -18.08
CA ALA A 431 8.71 -1.90 -19.32
C ALA A 431 7.48 -2.40 -20.10
N ASP A 432 7.06 -3.65 -19.87
CA ASP A 432 5.96 -4.30 -20.58
C ASP A 432 4.59 -3.73 -20.21
N LYS A 433 3.75 -3.56 -21.24
CA LYS A 433 2.30 -3.46 -21.08
C LYS A 433 1.72 -4.81 -20.66
N TYR A 434 0.75 -4.78 -19.75
CA TYR A 434 0.11 -5.98 -19.28
C TYR A 434 -0.88 -6.52 -20.31
N ASP A 435 -0.68 -7.79 -20.65
CA ASP A 435 -1.60 -8.58 -21.45
C ASP A 435 -1.71 -9.99 -20.83
N PRO A 436 -2.90 -10.42 -20.39
CA PRO A 436 -3.09 -11.75 -19.80
C PRO A 436 -2.80 -12.89 -20.78
N GLN A 437 -2.81 -12.64 -22.09
CA GLN A 437 -2.51 -13.63 -23.13
C GLN A 437 -1.09 -13.51 -23.69
N ALA A 438 -0.24 -12.63 -23.14
CA ALA A 438 1.10 -12.34 -23.66
C ALA A 438 1.94 -13.60 -23.88
N TYR A 439 1.84 -14.59 -22.98
CA TYR A 439 2.67 -15.80 -23.05
C TYR A 439 2.19 -16.79 -24.12
N ALA A 440 0.90 -16.74 -24.47
CA ALA A 440 0.32 -17.55 -25.54
C ALA A 440 0.53 -16.93 -26.93
N LYS A 441 0.87 -15.63 -26.99
CA LYS A 441 1.17 -14.93 -28.23
C LYS A 441 2.60 -15.24 -28.70
N GLY A 442 2.74 -15.56 -29.99
CA GLY A 442 4.02 -15.77 -30.65
C GLY A 442 4.55 -17.20 -30.55
N SER A 443 5.87 -17.34 -30.73
CA SER A 443 6.58 -18.63 -30.70
C SER A 443 6.78 -19.13 -29.28
N SER A 444 6.90 -20.45 -29.10
CA SER A 444 7.28 -21.07 -27.82
C SER A 444 8.73 -20.78 -27.42
N THR A 445 9.55 -20.26 -28.35
CA THR A 445 10.91 -19.78 -28.12
C THR A 445 11.05 -18.35 -28.63
N VAL A 446 11.44 -17.43 -27.76
CA VAL A 446 11.51 -15.99 -28.06
C VAL A 446 12.75 -15.38 -27.41
N THR A 447 13.35 -14.38 -28.05
CA THR A 447 14.51 -13.63 -27.54
C THR A 447 14.08 -12.22 -27.19
N ASP A 448 14.48 -11.73 -26.01
CA ASP A 448 14.23 -10.37 -25.49
C ASP A 448 12.80 -9.86 -25.78
N PRO A 449 11.74 -10.58 -25.31
CA PRO A 449 10.37 -10.18 -25.59
C PRO A 449 10.02 -8.89 -24.84
N LEU A 450 9.24 -8.04 -25.51
CA LEU A 450 8.65 -6.83 -24.95
C LEU A 450 7.22 -6.66 -25.49
N VAL A 451 6.26 -6.51 -24.59
CA VAL A 451 4.87 -6.20 -24.93
C VAL A 451 4.66 -4.68 -24.87
N THR A 452 4.28 -4.07 -25.99
CA THR A 452 4.11 -2.61 -26.10
C THR A 452 2.65 -2.16 -26.18
N GLU A 453 1.71 -3.10 -26.31
CA GLU A 453 0.28 -2.82 -26.43
C GLU A 453 -0.45 -3.19 -25.13
N GLY A 454 -1.28 -2.28 -24.62
CA GLY A 454 -2.09 -2.48 -23.42
C GLY A 454 -2.33 -1.16 -22.69
N GLU A 455 -3.28 -1.16 -21.77
CA GLU A 455 -3.63 0.02 -20.97
C GLU A 455 -2.76 0.09 -19.72
N GLU A 456 -2.70 -1.01 -18.96
CA GLU A 456 -1.93 -1.15 -17.72
C GLU A 456 -0.50 -1.66 -17.97
N TRP A 457 0.38 -1.46 -16.99
CA TRP A 457 1.78 -1.90 -17.00
C TRP A 457 1.96 -3.14 -16.15
N VAL A 458 2.87 -4.02 -16.56
CA VAL A 458 3.25 -5.19 -15.76
C VAL A 458 3.96 -4.75 -14.48
N VAL A 459 3.58 -5.36 -13.36
CA VAL A 459 4.30 -5.25 -12.09
C VAL A 459 4.58 -6.65 -11.52
N ARG A 460 5.73 -6.79 -10.85
CA ARG A 460 6.26 -8.10 -10.43
C ARG A 460 6.70 -8.08 -8.96
N GLY A 461 6.88 -9.27 -8.39
CA GLY A 461 7.48 -9.46 -7.05
C GLY A 461 6.51 -9.45 -5.87
N GLY A 462 5.34 -8.82 -6.00
CA GLY A 462 4.44 -8.58 -4.87
C GLY A 462 5.02 -7.54 -3.90
N ASN A 463 4.37 -7.26 -2.79
CA ASN A 463 4.80 -6.22 -1.85
C ASN A 463 4.78 -6.70 -0.39
N TYR A 464 5.09 -5.79 0.53
CA TYR A 464 5.16 -6.03 1.96
C TYR A 464 3.83 -6.52 2.60
N THR A 465 2.68 -6.37 1.92
CA THR A 465 1.37 -6.91 2.37
C THR A 465 0.99 -8.22 1.70
N SER A 466 1.72 -8.64 0.66
CA SER A 466 1.42 -9.83 -0.12
C SER A 466 1.54 -11.10 0.70
N ASP A 467 0.68 -12.08 0.39
CA ASP A 467 0.84 -13.45 0.88
C ASP A 467 2.00 -14.15 0.14
N ALA A 468 2.53 -15.23 0.72
CA ALA A 468 3.58 -16.01 0.08
C ALA A 468 3.16 -16.57 -1.31
N ALA A 469 1.86 -16.79 -1.55
CA ALA A 469 1.34 -17.21 -2.85
C ALA A 469 1.56 -16.18 -3.97
N ASP A 470 1.62 -14.90 -3.62
CA ASP A 470 1.70 -13.77 -4.55
C ASP A 470 3.14 -13.32 -4.85
N VAL A 471 4.10 -13.78 -4.05
CA VAL A 471 5.53 -13.43 -4.17
C VAL A 471 6.35 -14.56 -4.79
N ARG A 472 5.74 -15.37 -5.68
CA ARG A 472 6.45 -16.38 -6.48
C ARG A 472 7.20 -15.70 -7.63
N CYS A 473 8.29 -16.30 -8.10
CA CYS A 473 9.04 -15.81 -9.27
C CYS A 473 8.15 -15.64 -10.51
N ALA A 474 7.20 -16.55 -10.72
CA ALA A 474 6.29 -16.51 -11.85
C ALA A 474 5.08 -15.58 -11.64
N ALA A 475 4.75 -15.14 -10.42
CA ALA A 475 3.50 -14.44 -10.11
C ALA A 475 3.45 -13.05 -10.77
N ARG A 476 2.51 -12.86 -11.70
CA ARG A 476 2.34 -11.63 -12.48
C ARG A 476 1.23 -10.78 -11.88
N SER A 477 1.35 -9.47 -12.02
CA SER A 477 0.27 -8.53 -11.74
C SER A 477 0.41 -7.31 -12.65
N HIS A 478 -0.47 -6.34 -12.48
CA HIS A 478 -0.47 -5.13 -13.28
C HIS A 478 -0.90 -3.92 -12.46
N THR A 479 -0.66 -2.75 -13.02
CA THR A 479 -1.17 -1.50 -12.47
C THR A 479 -2.70 -1.49 -12.46
N HIS A 480 -3.27 -0.79 -11.50
CA HIS A 480 -4.69 -0.46 -11.46
C HIS A 480 -4.79 1.06 -11.39
N HIS A 481 -4.46 1.73 -12.50
CA HIS A 481 -4.11 3.16 -12.49
C HIS A 481 -5.23 4.02 -11.88
N ASP A 482 -6.48 3.79 -12.30
CA ASP A 482 -7.63 4.55 -11.82
C ASP A 482 -7.95 4.28 -10.34
N ASP A 483 -7.86 3.01 -9.91
CA ASP A 483 -8.10 2.63 -8.51
C ASP A 483 -7.04 3.20 -7.56
N TRP A 484 -5.82 3.38 -8.05
CA TRP A 484 -4.68 3.88 -7.29
C TRP A 484 -4.60 5.41 -7.20
N LEU A 485 -5.42 6.14 -7.98
CA LEU A 485 -5.57 7.61 -7.99
C LEU A 485 -6.92 8.08 -7.45
N LYS A 486 -7.64 7.17 -6.80
CA LYS A 486 -9.01 7.36 -6.37
C LYS A 486 -9.16 8.47 -5.34
N THR A 487 -8.21 8.64 -4.45
CA THR A 487 -8.22 9.72 -3.44
C THR A 487 -7.50 11.00 -3.88
N ASP A 488 -6.84 11.02 -5.04
CA ASP A 488 -6.16 12.21 -5.55
C ASP A 488 -7.17 13.32 -5.91
N PRO A 489 -7.22 14.47 -5.21
CA PRO A 489 -8.19 15.51 -5.50
C PRO A 489 -7.86 16.34 -6.75
N GLN A 490 -6.70 16.15 -7.38
CA GLN A 490 -6.23 16.99 -8.48
C GLN A 490 -7.01 16.78 -9.78
N GLN A 491 -7.14 17.86 -10.56
CA GLN A 491 -7.72 17.88 -11.90
C GLN A 491 -6.82 18.68 -12.84
N PRO A 492 -6.15 18.06 -13.85
CA PRO A 492 -6.08 16.61 -14.07
C PRO A 492 -5.35 15.88 -12.92
N LYS A 493 -5.59 14.56 -12.82
CA LYS A 493 -4.92 13.69 -11.84
C LYS A 493 -3.41 13.72 -11.97
N SER A 494 -2.71 13.41 -10.89
CA SER A 494 -1.26 13.32 -10.84
C SER A 494 -0.73 12.27 -11.83
N ILE A 495 0.19 12.70 -12.70
CA ILE A 495 0.94 11.78 -13.55
C ILE A 495 2.20 11.25 -12.87
N TRP A 496 2.57 11.78 -11.69
CA TRP A 496 3.84 11.48 -11.02
C TRP A 496 3.71 10.55 -9.80
N TRP A 497 2.60 10.68 -9.08
CA TRP A 497 2.39 10.07 -7.78
C TRP A 497 1.01 9.43 -7.70
N TYR A 498 0.95 8.25 -7.09
CA TYR A 498 -0.28 7.60 -6.68
C TYR A 498 -0.68 8.02 -5.26
N SER A 499 -1.99 8.14 -5.03
CA SER A 499 -2.55 8.50 -3.73
C SER A 499 -2.84 7.30 -2.83
N ASP A 500 -3.18 6.15 -3.42
CA ASP A 500 -3.76 5.02 -2.68
C ASP A 500 -2.82 3.80 -2.56
N ILE A 501 -1.96 3.54 -3.55
CA ILE A 501 -1.01 2.41 -3.49
C ILE A 501 0.31 2.81 -2.81
N ARG A 502 0.70 2.04 -1.79
CA ARG A 502 1.93 2.29 -1.00
C ARG A 502 3.03 1.25 -1.21
N GLY A 503 2.72 0.15 -1.88
CA GLY A 503 3.61 -0.99 -2.09
C GLY A 503 4.10 -1.13 -3.53
N ILE A 504 4.30 -0.03 -4.25
CA ILE A 504 4.77 -0.01 -5.64
C ILE A 504 6.01 0.87 -5.76
N GLY A 505 7.03 0.36 -6.44
CA GLY A 505 8.29 1.03 -6.74
C GLY A 505 8.87 0.46 -8.03
N PHE A 506 10.19 0.52 -8.19
CA PHE A 506 10.86 -0.01 -9.38
C PHE A 506 12.35 -0.23 -9.14
N ARG A 507 12.96 -0.90 -10.11
CA ARG A 507 14.39 -1.18 -10.20
C ARG A 507 14.85 -0.82 -11.59
N VAL A 508 16.10 -0.37 -11.71
CA VAL A 508 16.68 -0.02 -13.00
C VAL A 508 17.58 -1.14 -13.54
N VAL A 509 17.60 -1.26 -14.86
CA VAL A 509 18.61 -2.01 -15.59
C VAL A 509 19.42 -1.07 -16.47
N CYS A 510 20.65 -1.47 -16.79
CA CYS A 510 21.53 -0.77 -17.71
C CYS A 510 21.98 -1.71 -18.82
N GLU A 511 21.91 -1.24 -20.06
CA GLU A 511 22.45 -1.99 -21.20
C GLU A 511 23.98 -1.96 -21.17
N PRO A 512 24.66 -3.09 -21.45
CA PRO A 512 26.10 -3.09 -21.61
C PRO A 512 26.48 -2.28 -22.85
N ASP A 513 27.55 -1.49 -22.78
CA ASP A 513 28.12 -0.88 -23.97
C ASP A 513 28.50 -1.99 -24.97
N SER A 514 28.12 -1.79 -26.24
CA SER A 514 28.43 -2.69 -27.35
C SER A 514 29.91 -3.08 -27.48
N SER A 515 30.82 -2.29 -26.91
CA SER A 515 32.26 -2.54 -26.87
C SER A 515 32.70 -3.53 -25.77
N LEU A 516 31.83 -3.81 -24.79
CA LEU A 516 32.09 -4.75 -23.69
C LEU A 516 31.88 -6.18 -24.18
N LYS A 517 32.98 -6.94 -24.32
CA LYS A 517 32.89 -8.38 -24.59
C LYS A 517 32.42 -9.11 -23.32
N ALA A 518 31.30 -9.82 -23.39
CA ALA A 518 30.97 -10.87 -22.42
C ALA A 518 32.11 -11.91 -22.45
N LYS A 519 32.70 -12.21 -21.29
CA LYS A 519 33.78 -13.19 -21.16
C LYS A 519 33.26 -14.60 -21.03
#